data_AF-A0AA86NAD2-F1
#
_entry.id   AF-A0AA86NAD2-F1
#
_cell.length_a   1.000
_cell.length_b   1.000
_cell.length_c   1.000
_cell.angle_alpha   90.00
_cell.angle_beta   90.00
_cell.angle_gamma   90.00
#
_symmetry.space_group_name_H-M   'P 1'
#
loop_
_entity.id
_entity.type
_entity.pdbx_description
1 polymer ?
#
loop_
_entity_poly.entity_id
_entity_poly.type
_entity_poly.pdbx_seq_one_letter_code
_entity_poly.pdbx_strand_id
1 'polypeptide(L)'
;MFSKVQAIQFCTVLKFVVEQIIKQQIDSESALFIIIQNFSMRERTGIWKTIAVRINASPVEVHDYFFNTWQLKFFQDPNVFKEELKEILYQEIGYSMNATDVINQTLLIFQQKYPNNNCNSRQVYQILYRYAVTKPTEQKKEKSKCLIKQIRVNTLQYLRNEKLFEMIQQNEFML
;
A
#
# COMPACT_ATOMS: atom_id res chain seq x y z
N MET A 1 -10.75 19.20 16.94
CA MET A 1 -10.88 17.73 17.00
C MET A 1 -12.26 17.39 16.48
N PHE A 2 -12.35 16.56 15.44
CA PHE A 2 -13.64 16.21 14.82
C PHE A 2 -14.55 15.48 15.80
N SER A 3 -15.67 16.09 16.17
CA SER A 3 -16.59 15.53 17.18
C SER A 3 -17.37 14.34 16.64
N LYS A 4 -17.92 13.51 17.54
CA LYS A 4 -18.81 12.39 17.17
C LYS A 4 -20.05 12.87 16.40
N VAL A 5 -20.61 14.02 16.78
CA VAL A 5 -21.77 14.61 16.08
C VAL A 5 -21.40 15.00 14.66
N GLN A 6 -20.26 15.67 14.47
CA GLN A 6 -19.74 16.00 13.14
C GLN A 6 -19.45 14.75 12.30
N ALA A 7 -18.91 13.69 12.91
CA ALA A 7 -18.64 12.41 12.26
C ALA A 7 -19.91 11.75 11.70
N ILE A 8 -21.02 11.80 12.44
CA ILE A 8 -22.32 11.29 12.01
C ILE A 8 -22.87 12.14 10.85
N GLN A 9 -22.81 13.47 10.97
CA GLN A 9 -23.32 14.40 9.96
C GLN A 9 -22.50 14.37 8.66
N PHE A 10 -21.19 14.11 8.76
CA PHE A 10 -20.26 14.17 7.64
C PHE A 10 -20.72 13.34 6.44
N CYS A 11 -21.12 12.09 6.65
CA CYS A 11 -21.48 11.19 5.53
C CYS A 11 -22.74 11.67 4.80
N THR A 12 -23.76 12.10 5.56
CA THR A 12 -25.00 12.65 4.99
C THR A 12 -24.72 13.92 4.18
N VAL A 13 -23.89 14.83 4.72
CA VAL A 13 -23.56 16.09 4.04
C VAL A 13 -22.66 15.85 2.82
N LEU A 14 -21.67 14.96 2.92
CA LEU A 14 -20.81 14.57 1.80
C LEU A 14 -21.64 13.99 0.66
N LYS A 15 -22.53 13.03 0.96
CA LYS A 15 -23.45 12.45 -0.03
C LYS A 15 -24.26 13.55 -0.71
N PHE A 16 -24.93 14.40 0.05
CA PHE A 16 -25.73 15.50 -0.49
C PHE A 16 -24.90 16.39 -1.43
N VAL A 17 -23.70 16.81 -1.01
CA VAL A 17 -22.84 17.70 -1.82
C VAL A 17 -22.44 17.02 -3.13
N VAL A 18 -22.07 15.75 -3.09
CA VAL A 18 -21.69 14.99 -4.30
C VAL A 18 -22.88 14.80 -5.23
N GLU A 19 -24.06 14.45 -4.71
CA GLU A 19 -25.30 14.33 -5.50
C GLU A 19 -25.66 15.65 -6.22
N GLN A 20 -25.40 16.80 -5.58
CA GLN A 20 -25.60 18.10 -6.21
C GLN A 20 -24.60 18.39 -7.35
N ILE A 21 -23.40 17.82 -7.29
CA ILE A 21 -22.38 17.96 -8.34
C ILE A 21 -22.73 17.07 -9.54
N ILE A 22 -23.02 15.79 -9.31
CA ILE A 22 -23.25 14.81 -10.39
C ILE A 22 -24.69 14.76 -10.90
N LYS A 23 -25.63 15.44 -10.21
CA LYS A 23 -27.07 15.43 -10.53
C LYS A 23 -27.71 14.04 -10.55
N GLN A 24 -27.23 13.15 -9.68
CA GLN A 24 -27.68 11.78 -9.55
C GLN A 24 -27.71 11.39 -8.08
N GLN A 25 -28.67 10.55 -7.68
CA GLN A 25 -28.73 9.96 -6.34
C GLN A 25 -27.67 8.86 -6.17
N ILE A 26 -27.15 8.72 -4.94
CA ILE A 26 -26.11 7.75 -4.61
C ILE A 26 -26.62 6.77 -3.56
N ASP A 27 -26.73 5.50 -3.91
CA ASP A 27 -27.43 4.52 -3.07
C ASP A 27 -26.57 3.94 -1.94
N SER A 28 -25.25 4.04 -2.00
CA SER A 28 -24.34 3.46 -1.00
C SER A 28 -23.10 4.30 -0.73
N GLU A 29 -22.50 4.12 0.46
CA GLU A 29 -21.23 4.74 0.81
C GLU A 29 -20.08 4.27 -0.10
N SER A 30 -20.11 3.01 -0.56
CA SER A 30 -19.12 2.49 -1.51
C SER A 30 -19.22 3.19 -2.87
N ALA A 31 -20.44 3.42 -3.37
CA ALA A 31 -20.63 4.18 -4.61
C ALA A 31 -20.17 5.64 -4.43
N LEU A 32 -20.51 6.26 -3.29
CA LEU A 32 -20.03 7.61 -2.94
C LEU A 32 -18.51 7.70 -2.95
N PHE A 33 -17.84 6.72 -2.34
CA PHE A 33 -16.39 6.65 -2.30
C PHE A 33 -15.78 6.56 -3.71
N ILE A 34 -16.28 5.65 -4.55
CA ILE A 34 -15.80 5.47 -5.94
C ILE A 34 -15.97 6.76 -6.75
N ILE A 35 -17.12 7.43 -6.63
CA ILE A 35 -17.40 8.70 -7.32
C ILE A 35 -16.37 9.77 -6.92
N ILE A 36 -16.13 9.94 -5.61
CA ILE A 36 -15.16 10.94 -5.13
C ILE A 36 -13.74 10.59 -5.59
N GLN A 37 -13.36 9.31 -5.62
CA GLN A 37 -12.04 8.89 -6.12
C GLN A 37 -11.85 9.25 -7.60
N ASN A 38 -12.91 9.26 -8.39
CA ASN A 38 -12.88 9.61 -9.81
C ASN A 38 -13.02 11.10 -10.11
N PHE A 39 -13.38 11.93 -9.12
CA PHE A 39 -13.42 13.38 -9.30
C PHE A 39 -12.03 13.94 -9.62
N SER A 40 -12.00 14.78 -10.65
CA SER A 40 -10.87 15.65 -10.96
C SER A 40 -10.59 16.64 -9.82
N MET A 41 -9.39 17.23 -9.82
CA MET A 41 -9.03 18.25 -8.84
C MET A 41 -10.02 19.44 -8.86
N ARG A 42 -10.53 19.79 -10.04
CA ARG A 42 -11.52 20.86 -10.22
C ARG A 42 -12.85 20.52 -9.52
N GLU A 43 -13.33 19.29 -9.68
CA GLU A 43 -14.58 18.83 -9.05
C GLU A 43 -14.44 18.70 -7.53
N ARG A 44 -13.26 18.31 -7.03
CA ARG A 44 -12.99 18.27 -5.58
C ARG A 44 -12.85 19.65 -4.94
N THR A 45 -12.53 20.67 -5.74
CA THR A 45 -12.31 22.02 -5.23
C THR A 45 -13.58 22.57 -4.60
N GLY A 46 -13.51 22.95 -3.33
CA GLY A 46 -14.62 23.55 -2.60
C GLY A 46 -15.51 22.57 -1.84
N ILE A 47 -15.47 21.26 -2.14
CA ILE A 47 -16.27 20.24 -1.43
C ILE A 47 -16.05 20.34 0.09
N TRP A 48 -14.79 20.39 0.53
CA TRP A 48 -14.46 20.46 1.95
C TRP A 48 -14.93 21.75 2.62
N LYS A 49 -14.93 22.88 1.89
CA LYS A 49 -15.45 24.16 2.38
C LYS A 49 -16.97 24.08 2.55
N THR A 50 -17.68 23.52 1.58
CA THR A 50 -19.14 23.37 1.63
C THR A 50 -19.58 22.46 2.78
N ILE A 51 -18.87 21.34 2.98
CA ILE A 51 -19.16 20.42 4.09
C ILE A 51 -18.87 21.10 5.43
N ALA A 52 -17.72 21.78 5.56
CA ALA A 52 -17.28 22.48 6.76
C ALA A 52 -18.31 23.49 7.27
N VAL A 53 -18.90 24.30 6.37
CA VAL A 53 -19.95 25.25 6.71
C VAL A 53 -21.19 24.54 7.29
N ARG A 54 -21.57 23.40 6.72
CA ARG A 54 -22.80 22.68 7.11
C ARG A 54 -22.68 21.93 8.44
N ILE A 55 -21.48 21.50 8.82
CA ILE A 55 -21.25 20.76 10.07
C ILE A 55 -20.53 21.59 11.13
N ASN A 56 -20.40 22.91 10.92
CA ASN A 56 -19.71 23.84 11.80
C ASN A 56 -18.29 23.34 12.19
N ALA A 57 -17.47 23.04 11.18
CA ALA A 57 -16.08 22.61 11.34
C ALA A 57 -15.17 23.46 10.45
N SER A 58 -13.85 23.39 10.65
CA SER A 58 -12.92 24.00 9.69
C SER A 58 -12.77 23.13 8.43
N PRO A 59 -12.52 23.71 7.24
CA PRO A 59 -12.24 22.93 6.02
C PRO A 59 -11.07 21.95 6.17
N VAL A 60 -10.06 22.31 6.97
CA VAL A 60 -8.89 21.46 7.25
C VAL A 60 -9.31 20.23 8.05
N GLU A 61 -10.11 20.40 9.12
CA GLU A 61 -10.60 19.26 9.91
C GLU A 61 -11.48 18.32 9.09
N VAL A 62 -12.31 18.85 8.19
CA VAL A 62 -13.13 18.05 7.27
C VAL A 62 -12.27 17.26 6.29
N HIS A 63 -11.29 17.93 5.67
CA HIS A 63 -10.33 17.31 4.77
C HIS A 63 -9.58 16.17 5.47
N ASP A 64 -9.04 16.44 6.65
CA ASP A 64 -8.25 15.47 7.40
C ASP A 64 -9.11 14.30 7.87
N TYR A 65 -10.34 14.55 8.31
CA TYR A 65 -11.29 13.49 8.64
C TYR A 65 -11.61 12.59 7.44
N PHE A 66 -11.79 13.17 6.25
CA PHE A 66 -12.00 12.39 5.02
C PHE A 66 -10.82 11.45 4.77
N PHE A 67 -9.60 11.98 4.66
CA PHE A 67 -8.43 11.19 4.27
C PHE A 67 -7.91 10.24 5.35
N ASN A 68 -8.01 10.62 6.63
CA ASN A 68 -7.41 9.86 7.74
C ASN A 68 -8.43 8.98 8.47
N THR A 69 -9.72 9.06 8.16
CA THR A 69 -10.75 8.28 8.88
C THR A 69 -11.80 7.73 7.94
N TRP A 70 -12.57 8.57 7.26
CA TRP A 70 -13.73 8.10 6.48
C TRP A 70 -13.30 7.25 5.28
N GLN A 71 -12.32 7.72 4.50
CA GLN A 71 -11.79 7.01 3.34
C GLN A 71 -11.21 5.64 3.70
N LEU A 72 -10.59 5.50 4.88
CA LEU A 72 -9.89 4.27 5.25
C LEU A 72 -10.83 3.08 5.47
N LYS A 73 -12.12 3.31 5.70
CA LYS A 73 -13.13 2.25 5.84
C LYS A 73 -13.29 1.38 4.60
N PHE A 74 -12.89 1.88 3.43
CA PHE A 74 -13.00 1.19 2.14
C PHE A 74 -11.74 0.40 1.76
N PHE A 75 -10.71 0.43 2.60
CA PHE A 75 -9.45 -0.27 2.38
C PHE A 75 -9.29 -1.39 3.40
N GLN A 76 -8.60 -2.46 3.02
CA GLN A 76 -8.17 -3.48 3.96
C GLN A 76 -7.07 -2.92 4.88
N ASP A 77 -7.08 -3.36 6.14
CA ASP A 77 -6.02 -3.01 7.10
C ASP A 77 -4.67 -3.64 6.66
N PRO A 78 -3.67 -2.83 6.29
CA PRO A 78 -2.37 -3.35 5.87
C PRO A 78 -1.58 -4.00 7.02
N ASN A 79 -1.98 -3.81 8.29
CA ASN A 79 -1.35 -4.49 9.40
C ASN A 79 -1.48 -6.02 9.35
N VAL A 80 -2.47 -6.55 8.61
CA VAL A 80 -2.59 -7.99 8.36
C VAL A 80 -1.37 -8.54 7.62
N PHE A 81 -0.72 -7.72 6.79
CA PHE A 81 0.48 -8.08 6.02
C PHE A 81 1.78 -7.59 6.66
N LYS A 82 1.73 -7.12 7.91
CA LYS A 82 2.83 -6.37 8.54
C LYS A 82 4.16 -7.14 8.60
N GLU A 83 4.14 -8.42 8.95
CA GLU A 83 5.37 -9.23 9.01
C GLU A 83 5.87 -9.60 7.62
N GLU A 84 4.97 -9.89 6.68
CA GLU A 84 5.34 -10.20 5.30
C GLU A 84 5.95 -8.98 4.57
N LEU A 85 5.34 -7.81 4.71
CA LEU A 85 5.88 -6.54 4.18
C LEU A 85 7.30 -6.27 4.68
N LYS A 86 7.56 -6.60 5.95
CA LYS A 86 8.88 -6.48 6.57
C LYS A 86 9.88 -7.49 6.03
N GLU A 87 9.45 -8.73 5.78
CA GLU A 87 10.30 -9.76 5.15
C GLU A 87 10.69 -9.37 3.74
N ILE A 88 9.73 -8.94 2.89
CA ILE A 88 10.00 -8.45 1.54
C ILE A 88 10.97 -7.26 1.60
N LEU A 89 10.70 -6.28 2.47
CA LEU A 89 11.57 -5.12 2.64
C LEU A 89 13.00 -5.54 3.01
N TYR A 90 13.19 -6.48 3.93
CA TYR A 90 14.51 -6.91 4.38
C TYR A 90 15.26 -7.74 3.34
N GLN A 91 14.56 -8.40 2.42
CA GLN A 91 15.19 -9.01 1.24
C GLN A 91 15.72 -7.92 0.30
N GLU A 92 14.96 -6.84 0.10
CA GLU A 92 15.32 -5.74 -0.81
C GLU A 92 16.40 -4.79 -0.26
N ILE A 93 16.47 -4.57 1.06
CA ILE A 93 17.52 -3.74 1.70
C ILE A 93 18.93 -4.25 1.37
N GLY A 94 19.09 -5.54 1.06
CA GLY A 94 20.37 -6.11 0.64
C GLY A 94 20.89 -5.59 -0.71
N TYR A 95 20.01 -5.00 -1.54
CA TYR A 95 20.31 -4.66 -2.94
C TYR A 95 20.42 -3.16 -3.23
N SER A 96 19.86 -2.27 -2.40
CA SER A 96 19.84 -0.81 -2.67
C SER A 96 20.30 0.03 -1.47
N MET A 97 21.00 1.15 -1.75
CA MET A 97 21.45 2.12 -0.73
C MET A 97 20.37 3.14 -0.33
N ASN A 98 19.28 3.26 -1.09
CA ASN A 98 18.26 4.29 -0.88
C ASN A 98 16.96 3.68 -0.33
N ALA A 99 16.53 4.15 0.84
CA ALA A 99 15.31 3.69 1.51
C ALA A 99 14.06 3.86 0.64
N THR A 100 13.95 4.95 -0.13
CA THR A 100 12.81 5.19 -1.02
C THR A 100 12.71 4.14 -2.10
N ASP A 101 13.85 3.76 -2.69
CA ASP A 101 13.90 2.78 -3.78
C ASP A 101 13.54 1.38 -3.27
N VAL A 102 14.06 1.01 -2.09
CA VAL A 102 13.70 -0.25 -1.40
C VAL A 102 12.19 -0.30 -1.12
N ILE A 103 11.60 0.80 -0.62
CA ILE A 103 10.17 0.87 -0.33
C ILE A 103 9.33 0.72 -1.60
N ASN A 104 9.70 1.44 -2.67
CA ASN A 104 8.99 1.38 -3.95
C ASN A 104 9.05 -0.04 -4.55
N GLN A 105 10.21 -0.69 -4.49
CA GLN A 105 10.38 -2.06 -4.96
C GLN A 105 9.56 -3.05 -4.12
N THR A 106 9.56 -2.87 -2.78
CA THR A 106 8.75 -3.69 -1.87
C THR A 106 7.25 -3.53 -2.15
N LEU A 107 6.79 -2.31 -2.42
CA LEU A 107 5.41 -2.04 -2.80
C LEU A 107 5.03 -2.74 -4.11
N LEU A 108 5.92 -2.71 -5.10
CA LEU A 108 5.71 -3.37 -6.38
C LEU A 108 5.60 -4.90 -6.22
N ILE A 109 6.50 -5.51 -5.46
CA ILE A 109 6.45 -6.95 -5.15
C ILE A 109 5.15 -7.29 -4.39
N PHE A 110 4.78 -6.48 -3.40
CA PHE A 110 3.55 -6.68 -2.64
C PHE A 110 2.29 -6.61 -3.53
N GLN A 111 2.23 -5.64 -4.44
CA GLN A 111 1.14 -5.50 -5.41
C GLN A 111 1.08 -6.67 -6.40
N GLN A 112 2.23 -7.16 -6.86
CA GLN A 112 2.29 -8.34 -7.73
C GLN A 112 1.84 -9.62 -7.03
N LYS A 113 2.21 -9.78 -5.75
CA LYS A 113 1.82 -10.96 -4.95
C LYS A 113 0.34 -10.96 -4.58
N TYR A 114 -0.24 -9.78 -4.37
CA TYR A 114 -1.63 -9.60 -3.97
C TYR A 114 -2.39 -8.68 -4.92
N PRO A 115 -2.60 -9.06 -6.19
CA PRO A 115 -3.18 -8.17 -7.20
C PRO A 115 -4.60 -7.68 -6.88
N ASN A 116 -5.33 -8.43 -6.04
CA ASN A 116 -6.70 -8.12 -5.64
C ASN A 116 -6.79 -7.45 -4.26
N ASN A 117 -5.67 -7.13 -3.60
CA ASN A 117 -5.74 -6.40 -2.33
C ASN A 117 -6.16 -4.95 -2.57
N ASN A 118 -6.98 -4.43 -1.68
CA ASN A 118 -7.38 -3.02 -1.65
C ASN A 118 -6.75 -2.32 -0.45
N CYS A 119 -5.48 -2.60 -0.12
CA CYS A 119 -4.79 -1.87 0.94
C CYS A 119 -4.53 -0.42 0.48
N ASN A 120 -4.58 0.53 1.42
CA ASN A 120 -4.25 1.90 1.11
C ASN A 120 -2.73 2.07 0.94
N SER A 121 -2.26 2.45 -0.25
CA SER A 121 -0.83 2.56 -0.55
C SER A 121 -0.06 3.48 0.40
N ARG A 122 -0.68 4.57 0.89
CA ARG A 122 -0.05 5.49 1.85
C ARG A 122 0.18 4.80 3.20
N GLN A 123 -0.76 3.98 3.66
CA GLN A 123 -0.60 3.24 4.91
C GLN A 123 0.47 2.15 4.79
N VAL A 124 0.48 1.42 3.66
CA VAL A 124 1.54 0.43 3.38
C VAL A 124 2.91 1.11 3.36
N TYR A 125 3.02 2.24 2.64
CA TYR A 125 4.25 3.04 2.60
C TYR A 125 4.70 3.47 4.01
N GLN A 126 3.79 3.94 4.85
CA GLN A 126 4.11 4.35 6.22
C GLN A 126 4.64 3.18 7.08
N ILE A 127 4.08 1.98 6.93
CA ILE A 127 4.58 0.77 7.60
C ILE A 127 6.01 0.47 7.13
N LEU A 128 6.23 0.44 5.82
CA LEU A 128 7.54 0.15 5.23
C LEU A 128 8.59 1.20 5.61
N TYR A 129 8.23 2.48 5.58
CA TYR A 129 9.11 3.58 5.97
C TYR A 129 9.56 3.43 7.42
N ARG A 130 8.65 3.09 8.34
CA ARG A 130 9.01 2.81 9.74
C ARG A 130 10.05 1.70 9.81
N TYR A 131 9.90 0.62 9.07
CA TYR A 131 10.89 -0.46 9.07
C TYR A 131 12.21 -0.11 8.41
N ALA A 132 12.20 0.69 7.35
CA ALA A 132 13.39 1.13 6.65
C ALA A 132 14.25 2.07 7.52
N VAL A 133 13.60 2.98 8.27
CA VAL A 133 14.27 3.94 9.14
C VAL A 133 14.68 3.32 10.48
N THR A 134 13.88 2.39 11.00
CA THR A 134 14.23 1.62 12.21
C THR A 134 15.29 0.58 11.82
N LYS A 135 16.56 0.99 11.80
CA LYS A 135 17.70 0.11 11.44
C LYS A 135 17.53 -1.27 12.09
N PRO A 136 17.72 -2.38 11.36
CA PRO A 136 17.80 -3.68 11.99
C PRO A 136 18.94 -3.64 13.01
N THR A 137 18.58 -3.73 14.30
CA THR A 137 19.51 -3.98 15.40
C THR A 137 20.43 -5.14 15.00
N GLU A 138 21.72 -5.07 15.32
CA GLU A 138 22.77 -5.94 14.74
C GLU A 138 22.42 -7.44 14.71
N GLN A 139 21.65 -7.93 15.67
CA GLN A 139 21.13 -9.30 15.73
C GLN A 139 20.26 -9.73 14.51
N LYS A 140 19.62 -8.80 13.81
CA LYS A 140 18.82 -9.09 12.60
C LYS A 140 19.64 -9.09 11.32
N LYS A 141 20.78 -8.38 11.27
CA LYS A 141 21.69 -8.42 10.11
C LYS A 141 22.31 -9.81 9.92
N GLU A 142 22.53 -10.56 11.00
CA GLU A 142 23.06 -11.93 10.94
C GLU A 142 22.08 -12.94 10.35
N LYS A 143 20.80 -12.87 10.75
CA LYS A 143 19.76 -13.76 10.18
C LYS A 143 19.51 -13.48 8.70
N SER A 144 19.47 -12.21 8.28
CA SER A 144 19.32 -11.85 6.86
C SER A 144 20.55 -12.23 6.03
N LYS A 145 21.77 -12.08 6.57
CA LYS A 145 23.00 -12.57 5.92
C LYS A 145 22.99 -14.10 5.75
N CYS A 146 22.53 -14.82 6.77
CA CYS A 146 22.40 -16.28 6.71
C CYS A 146 21.38 -16.72 5.64
N LEU A 147 20.21 -16.08 5.60
CA LEU A 147 19.16 -16.39 4.63
C LEU A 147 19.58 -16.06 3.19
N ILE A 148 20.22 -14.90 2.95
CA ILE A 148 20.75 -14.53 1.64
C ILE A 148 21.85 -15.48 1.20
N LYS A 149 22.72 -15.91 2.13
CA LYS A 149 23.73 -16.94 1.85
C LYS A 149 23.07 -18.27 1.48
N GLN A 150 22.00 -18.66 2.18
CA GLN A 150 21.25 -19.90 1.90
C GLN A 150 20.57 -19.84 0.52
N ILE A 151 19.88 -18.74 0.19
CA ILE A 151 19.24 -18.53 -1.10
C ILE A 151 20.29 -18.56 -2.22
N ARG A 152 21.41 -17.85 -2.05
CA ARG A 152 22.49 -17.83 -3.04
C ARG A 152 23.09 -19.23 -3.27
N VAL A 153 23.28 -20.02 -2.22
CA VAL A 153 23.75 -21.41 -2.32
C VAL A 153 22.73 -22.25 -3.09
N ASN A 154 21.45 -22.14 -2.76
CA ASN A 154 20.38 -22.88 -3.44
C ASN A 154 20.27 -22.51 -4.93
N THR A 155 20.36 -21.22 -5.27
CA THR A 155 20.34 -20.74 -6.66
C THR A 155 21.55 -21.24 -7.46
N LEU A 156 22.76 -21.17 -6.88
CA LEU A 156 23.97 -21.68 -7.54
C LEU A 156 23.91 -23.19 -7.75
N GLN A 157 23.32 -23.93 -6.80
CA GLN A 157 23.15 -25.36 -6.91
C GLN A 157 22.13 -25.72 -8.01
N TYR A 158 21.03 -24.98 -8.10
CA TYR A 158 20.06 -25.12 -9.20
C TYR A 158 20.72 -24.89 -10.57
N LEU A 159 21.44 -23.78 -10.76
CA LEU A 159 22.11 -23.46 -12.03
C LEU A 159 23.20 -24.48 -12.41
N ARG A 160 23.92 -25.00 -11.41
CA ARG A 160 24.91 -26.06 -11.64
C ARG A 160 24.25 -27.35 -12.12
N ASN A 161 23.09 -27.68 -11.56
CA ASN A 161 22.32 -28.86 -11.96
C ASN A 161 21.75 -28.71 -13.38
N GLU A 162 21.25 -27.53 -13.75
CA GLU A 162 20.82 -27.25 -15.13
C GLU A 162 21.97 -27.43 -16.13
N LYS A 163 23.13 -26.83 -15.86
CA LYS A 163 24.29 -26.97 -16.75
C LYS A 163 24.77 -28.42 -16.88
N LEU A 164 24.72 -29.19 -15.79
CA LEU A 164 25.06 -30.62 -15.82
C LEU A 164 24.06 -31.42 -16.69
N PHE A 165 22.77 -31.09 -16.59
CA PHE A 165 21.73 -31.71 -17.40
C PHE A 165 21.93 -31.43 -18.90
N GLU A 166 22.25 -30.19 -19.27
CA GLU A 166 22.60 -29.81 -20.65
C GLU A 166 23.81 -30.59 -21.19
N MET A 167 24.86 -30.76 -20.37
CA MET A 167 26.05 -31.52 -20.76
C MET A 167 25.78 -33.02 -20.97
N ILE A 168 24.89 -33.62 -20.16
CA ILE A 168 24.49 -35.02 -20.35
C ILE A 168 23.75 -35.19 -21.68
N GLN A 169 22.79 -34.30 -21.98
CA GLN A 169 22.06 -34.33 -23.24
C GLN A 169 22.98 -34.19 -24.46
N GLN A 170 24.01 -33.35 -24.38
CA GLN A 170 24.98 -33.19 -25.49
C GLN A 170 25.84 -34.43 -25.73
N ASN A 171 26.20 -35.18 -24.69
CA ASN A 171 26.99 -36.40 -24.82
C ASN A 171 26.16 -37.59 -25.35
N GLU A 172 24.86 -37.65 -25.06
CA GLU A 172 23.96 -38.66 -25.62
C GLU A 172 23.75 -38.51 -27.14
N PHE A 173 23.96 -37.31 -27.69
CA PHE A 173 23.92 -37.07 -29.14
C PHE A 173 25.21 -37.43 -29.89
N MET A 174 26.29 -37.74 -29.18
CA MET A 174 27.62 -38.05 -29.74
C MET A 174 27.93 -39.56 -29.76
N LEU A 175 27.00 -40.41 -29.31
CA LEU A 175 27.05 -41.88 -29.35
C LEU A 175 26.05 -42.40 -30.39
#